data_AF-A0A2E0SVH0-F1
#
_entry.id   AF-A0A2E0SVH0-F1
#
_cell.length_a   1.000
_cell.length_b   1.000
_cell.length_c   1.000
_cell.angle_alpha   90.00
_cell.angle_beta   90.00
_cell.angle_gamma   90.00
#
_symmetry.space_group_name_H-M   'P 1'
#
loop_
_entity.id
_entity.type
_entity.pdbx_description
1 polymer ?
#
loop_
_entity_poly.entity_id
_entity_poly.type
_entity_poly.pdbx_seq_one_letter_code
_entity_poly.pdbx_strand_id
1 'polypeptide(L)'
;MMLSDLLPATISWNPDSGDVVLLAARADDLELVETVLQTLPPRSRGQVFLESRAGAAPRELRAPGRVCVTWLDADRGQSSVRAAEAWLAEMLPTDAARTHRVYAWFTGDRAARVLTSD
;
A
#
# COMPACT_ATOMS: atom_id res chain seq x y z
N MET A 1 -9.74 -1.83 23.56
CA MET A 1 -10.01 -1.70 22.12
C MET A 1 -8.71 -1.29 21.47
N MET A 2 -8.09 -2.17 20.69
CA MET A 2 -6.78 -1.90 20.06
C MET A 2 -7.01 -1.18 18.74
N LEU A 3 -6.15 -0.20 18.40
CA LEU A 3 -6.26 0.61 17.17
C LEU A 3 -6.33 -0.25 15.90
N SER A 4 -5.73 -1.44 15.96
CA SER A 4 -5.70 -2.47 14.92
C SER A 4 -7.06 -3.09 14.58
N ASP A 5 -8.06 -3.02 15.47
CA ASP A 5 -9.43 -3.53 15.18
C ASP A 5 -10.30 -2.52 14.42
N LEU A 6 -9.93 -1.23 14.43
CA LEU A 6 -10.74 -0.15 13.85
C LEU A 6 -10.49 0.06 12.35
N LEU A 7 -9.28 -0.23 11.87
CA LEU A 7 -8.91 0.02 10.47
C LEU A 7 -9.40 -0.99 9.43
N PRO A 8 -9.59 -2.30 9.76
CA PRO A 8 -10.33 -3.20 8.89
C PRO A 8 -11.73 -2.67 8.56
N ALA A 9 -12.33 -1.87 9.46
CA ALA A 9 -13.66 -1.30 9.28
C ALA A 9 -13.69 0.00 8.47
N THR A 10 -12.62 0.82 8.46
CA THR A 10 -12.61 2.10 7.73
C THR A 10 -12.20 1.99 6.28
N ILE A 11 -11.41 0.97 5.90
CA ILE A 11 -10.96 0.76 4.52
C ILE A 11 -11.21 -0.66 4.00
N SER A 12 -12.02 -1.48 4.66
CA SER A 12 -12.30 -2.87 4.25
C SER A 12 -11.02 -3.64 3.90
N TRP A 13 -10.12 -3.82 4.87
CA TRP A 13 -8.78 -4.39 4.67
C TRP A 13 -8.65 -5.81 5.21
N ASN A 14 -8.47 -6.79 4.32
CA ASN A 14 -8.26 -8.20 4.68
C ASN A 14 -7.52 -8.99 3.56
N PRO A 15 -6.20 -8.78 3.37
CA PRO A 15 -5.42 -9.51 2.36
C PRO A 15 -5.10 -10.95 2.81
N ASP A 16 -5.15 -11.90 1.88
CA ASP A 16 -4.72 -13.28 2.13
C ASP A 16 -3.19 -13.44 2.04
N SER A 17 -2.66 -14.53 2.62
CA SER A 17 -1.21 -14.83 2.59
C SER A 17 -0.61 -14.94 1.17
N GLY A 18 -1.45 -15.19 0.16
CA GLY A 18 -1.07 -15.24 -1.25
C GLY A 18 -1.07 -13.89 -1.96
N ASP A 19 -1.68 -12.85 -1.40
CA ASP A 19 -1.85 -11.56 -2.07
C ASP A 19 -0.57 -10.72 -2.03
N VAL A 20 -0.42 -9.84 -3.03
CA VAL A 20 0.56 -8.75 -2.99
C VAL A 20 -0.16 -7.49 -2.52
N VAL A 21 0.39 -6.75 -1.58
CA VAL A 21 -0.22 -5.51 -1.09
C VAL A 21 0.36 -4.28 -1.76
N LEU A 22 -0.51 -3.32 -2.08
CA LEU A 22 -0.12 -2.04 -2.65
C LEU A 22 -0.85 -0.91 -1.91
N LEU A 23 -0.09 0.00 -1.31
CA LEU A 23 -0.63 1.18 -0.63
C LEU A 23 -0.08 2.43 -1.29
N ALA A 24 -0.95 3.32 -1.75
CA ALA A 24 -0.59 4.64 -2.26
C ALA A 24 -1.19 5.71 -1.36
N ALA A 25 -0.40 6.25 -0.45
CA ALA A 25 -0.89 7.09 0.65
C ALA A 25 -0.27 8.49 0.61
N ARG A 26 -0.88 9.43 1.31
CA ARG A 26 -0.26 10.71 1.69
C ARG A 26 0.28 10.66 3.09
N ALA A 27 1.20 11.56 3.44
CA ALA A 27 1.73 11.69 4.78
C ALA A 27 0.63 11.95 5.84
N ASP A 28 -0.49 12.57 5.44
CA ASP A 28 -1.65 12.77 6.32
C ASP A 28 -2.34 11.44 6.71
N ASP A 29 -2.16 10.39 5.91
CA ASP A 29 -2.69 9.04 6.17
C ASP A 29 -1.71 8.13 6.92
N LEU A 30 -0.63 8.69 7.47
CA LEU A 30 0.48 7.90 8.00
C LEU A 30 0.08 6.93 9.12
N GLU A 31 -0.77 7.36 10.05
CA GLU A 31 -1.25 6.51 11.16
C GLU A 31 -2.05 5.30 10.65
N LEU A 32 -2.83 5.51 9.58
CA LEU A 32 -3.55 4.45 8.90
C LEU A 32 -2.56 3.47 8.26
N VAL A 33 -1.55 3.97 7.55
CA VAL A 33 -0.51 3.12 6.93
C VAL A 33 0.25 2.31 7.97
N GLU A 34 0.68 2.93 9.07
CA GLU A 34 1.39 2.24 10.15
C GLU A 34 0.58 1.09 10.71
N THR A 35 -0.70 1.31 10.95
CA THR A 35 -1.54 0.27 11.51
C THR A 35 -1.87 -0.80 10.48
N VAL A 36 -2.11 -0.44 9.21
CA VAL A 36 -2.26 -1.41 8.13
C VAL A 36 -1.04 -2.33 8.06
N LEU A 37 0.17 -1.78 8.13
CA LEU A 37 1.41 -2.55 8.15
C LEU A 37 1.48 -3.51 9.35
N GLN A 38 0.94 -3.13 10.51
CA GLN A 38 0.89 -3.99 11.70
C GLN A 38 -0.14 -5.14 11.59
N THR A 39 -1.18 -4.98 10.77
CA THR A 39 -2.19 -6.04 10.53
C THR A 39 -1.75 -7.07 9.49
N LEU A 40 -0.67 -6.80 8.75
CA LEU A 40 -0.23 -7.67 7.66
C LEU A 40 0.36 -8.99 8.18
N PRO A 41 0.05 -10.11 7.51
CA PRO A 41 0.73 -11.38 7.78
C PRO A 41 2.27 -11.27 7.70
N PRO A 42 3.04 -12.03 8.51
CA PRO A 42 4.51 -11.93 8.53
C PRO A 42 5.22 -12.22 7.20
N ARG A 43 4.58 -12.95 6.28
CA ARG A 43 5.10 -13.31 4.96
C ARG A 43 4.51 -12.47 3.82
N SER A 44 3.81 -11.38 4.15
CA SER A 44 3.30 -10.43 3.16
C SER A 44 4.43 -9.87 2.30
N ARG A 45 4.07 -9.53 1.05
CA ARG A 45 4.94 -8.92 0.06
C ARG A 45 4.20 -7.78 -0.61
N GLY A 46 4.91 -6.74 -1.05
CA GLY A 46 4.24 -5.61 -1.66
C GLY A 46 5.01 -4.31 -1.58
N GLN A 47 4.30 -3.23 -1.85
CA GLN A 47 4.87 -1.90 -1.97
C GLN A 47 3.95 -0.87 -1.30
N VAL A 48 4.55 0.07 -0.59
CA VAL A 48 3.89 1.25 -0.05
C VAL A 48 4.57 2.47 -0.65
N PHE A 49 3.80 3.38 -1.20
CA PHE A 49 4.23 4.69 -1.66
C PHE A 49 3.61 5.76 -0.77
N LEU A 50 4.45 6.52 -0.08
CA LEU A 50 4.04 7.60 0.82
C LEU A 50 4.44 8.96 0.24
N GLU A 51 3.45 9.69 -0.25
CA GLU A 51 3.62 11.05 -0.77
C GLU A 51 3.70 12.06 0.38
N SER A 52 4.80 12.81 0.43
CA SER A 52 5.08 13.84 1.43
C SER A 52 5.39 15.18 0.76
N ARG A 53 5.06 16.30 1.42
CA ARG A 53 5.46 17.66 1.03
C ARG A 53 6.60 18.17 1.91
N ALA A 54 7.25 19.25 1.51
CA ALA A 54 8.34 19.89 2.25
C ALA A 54 7.98 20.07 3.73
N GLY A 55 8.90 19.64 4.59
CA GLY A 55 8.76 19.72 6.04
C GLY A 55 8.35 18.40 6.71
N ALA A 56 7.76 17.46 5.98
CA ALA A 56 7.51 16.11 6.50
C ALA A 56 8.70 15.19 6.16
N ALA A 57 9.58 15.02 7.15
CA ALA A 57 10.76 14.16 7.02
C ALA A 57 10.35 12.68 6.87
N PRO A 58 10.99 11.94 5.95
CA PRO A 58 10.81 10.49 5.86
C PRO A 58 11.07 9.83 7.21
N ARG A 59 10.17 8.90 7.57
CA ARG A 59 10.24 8.12 8.81
C ARG A 59 10.48 6.67 8.47
N GLU A 60 11.20 5.96 9.33
CA GLU A 60 11.29 4.52 9.23
C GLU A 60 9.97 3.89 9.70
N LEU A 61 9.31 3.13 8.81
CA LEU A 61 8.11 2.38 9.13
C LEU A 61 8.43 0.88 9.15
N ARG A 62 7.94 0.19 10.18
CA ARG A 62 8.08 -1.27 10.26
C ARG A 62 7.09 -1.93 9.33
N ALA A 63 7.59 -2.57 8.28
CA ALA A 63 6.81 -3.37 7.35
C ALA A 63 7.19 -4.85 7.48
N PRO A 64 6.23 -5.79 7.48
CA PRO A 64 6.54 -7.20 7.59
C PRO A 64 7.02 -7.81 6.26
N GLY A 65 7.77 -8.90 6.37
CA GLY A 65 8.13 -9.76 5.24
C GLY A 65 8.93 -9.03 4.16
N ARG A 66 8.35 -8.94 2.96
CA ARG A 66 8.93 -8.31 1.77
C ARG A 66 8.11 -7.11 1.30
N VAL A 67 7.52 -6.38 2.24
CA VAL A 67 6.82 -5.12 1.94
C VAL A 67 7.84 -3.99 2.01
N CYS A 68 7.99 -3.25 0.91
CA CYS A 68 8.88 -2.10 0.84
C CYS A 68 8.09 -0.80 1.04
N VAL A 69 8.67 0.17 1.76
CA VAL A 69 8.09 1.50 1.95
C VAL A 69 8.96 2.53 1.26
N THR A 70 8.39 3.26 0.31
CA THR A 70 9.06 4.30 -0.47
C THR A 70 8.40 5.64 -0.22
N TRP A 71 9.19 6.60 0.27
CA TRP A 71 8.77 7.99 0.42
C TRP A 71 8.96 8.75 -0.90
N LEU A 72 7.96 9.54 -1.26
CA LEU A 72 7.91 10.34 -2.47
C LEU A 72 7.80 11.82 -2.11
N ASP A 73 8.60 12.64 -2.77
CA ASP A 73 8.66 14.09 -2.59
C ASP A 73 7.73 14.78 -3.60
N ALA A 74 6.58 15.23 -3.12
CA ALA A 74 5.56 15.90 -3.93
C ALA A 74 6.06 17.21 -4.53
N ASP A 75 7.00 17.90 -3.88
CA ASP A 75 7.55 19.16 -4.38
C ASP A 75 8.54 18.93 -5.54
N ARG A 76 9.02 17.68 -5.69
CA ARG A 76 9.74 17.21 -6.88
C ARG A 76 8.81 16.65 -7.96
N GLY A 77 7.49 16.81 -7.80
CA GLY A 77 6.49 16.30 -8.74
C GLY A 77 6.27 14.79 -8.66
N GLN A 78 6.74 14.12 -7.61
CA GLN A 78 6.49 12.69 -7.39
C GLN A 78 5.08 12.50 -6.82
N SER A 79 4.42 11.41 -7.19
CA SER A 79 3.06 11.12 -6.70
C SER A 79 2.89 9.65 -6.36
N SER A 80 2.26 9.38 -5.22
CA SER A 80 1.98 8.01 -4.76
C SER A 80 1.06 7.26 -5.71
N VAL A 81 0.05 7.94 -6.25
CA VAL A 81 -0.89 7.35 -7.23
C VAL A 81 -0.15 6.96 -8.52
N ARG A 82 0.66 7.88 -9.09
CA ARG A 82 1.42 7.59 -10.32
C ARG A 82 2.46 6.48 -10.11
N ALA A 83 3.13 6.46 -8.96
CA ALA A 83 4.08 5.40 -8.65
C ALA A 83 3.39 4.04 -8.51
N ALA A 84 2.21 4.00 -7.89
CA ALA A 84 1.39 2.80 -7.80
C ALA A 84 0.88 2.32 -9.16
N GLU A 85 0.44 3.23 -10.04
CA GLU A 85 0.07 2.90 -11.43
C GLU A 85 1.23 2.31 -12.21
N ALA A 86 2.43 2.91 -12.12
CA ALA A 86 3.63 2.39 -12.77
C ALA A 86 4.01 1.01 -12.22
N TRP A 87 3.97 0.82 -10.90
CA TRP A 87 4.23 -0.46 -10.26
C TRP A 87 3.22 -1.53 -10.71
N LEU A 88 1.93 -1.19 -10.81
CA LEU A 88 0.90 -2.10 -11.31
C LEU A 88 1.14 -2.48 -12.76
N ALA A 89 1.51 -1.52 -13.62
CA ALA A 89 1.83 -1.79 -15.02
C ALA A 89 3.01 -2.77 -15.19
N GLU A 90 3.97 -2.73 -14.26
CA GLU A 90 5.11 -3.66 -14.25
C GLU A 90 4.79 -5.02 -13.60
N MET A 91 3.97 -5.02 -12.53
CA MET A 91 3.77 -6.17 -11.65
C MET A 91 2.46 -6.94 -11.87
N LEU A 92 1.56 -6.42 -12.69
CA LEU A 92 0.41 -7.13 -13.27
C LEU A 92 0.65 -7.47 -14.76
N PRO A 93 1.77 -8.08 -15.18
CA PRO A 93 1.89 -8.51 -16.57
C PRO A 93 0.88 -9.61 -16.84
N THR A 94 0.26 -9.54 -18.01
CA THR A 94 -0.81 -10.42 -18.52
C THR A 94 -0.34 -11.84 -18.88
N ASP A 95 0.85 -12.26 -18.42
CA ASP A 95 1.38 -13.57 -18.80
C ASP A 95 0.59 -14.69 -18.11
N ALA A 96 -0.04 -15.53 -18.93
CA ALA A 96 -1.15 -16.43 -18.57
C ALA A 96 -0.78 -17.54 -17.56
N ALA A 97 0.48 -17.61 -17.12
CA ALA A 97 0.96 -18.64 -16.22
C ALA A 97 0.62 -18.39 -14.74
N ARG A 98 0.34 -17.14 -14.33
CA ARG A 98 0.00 -16.80 -12.93
C ARG A 98 -0.98 -15.64 -12.85
N THR A 99 -2.16 -15.85 -12.25
CA THR A 99 -3.04 -14.73 -11.86
C THR A 99 -2.36 -13.94 -10.73
N HIS A 100 -2.01 -12.69 -11.01
CA HIS A 100 -1.46 -11.78 -10.01
C HIS A 100 -2.60 -11.06 -9.29
N ARG A 101 -2.83 -11.39 -8.01
CA ARG A 101 -3.79 -10.69 -7.15
C ARG A 101 -3.07 -9.63 -6.32
N VAL A 102 -3.45 -8.37 -6.54
CA VAL A 102 -2.96 -7.22 -5.79
C VAL A 102 -4.07 -6.65 -4.94
N TYR A 103 -3.89 -6.64 -3.63
CA TYR A 103 -4.80 -6.00 -2.68
C TYR A 103 -4.35 -4.55 -2.48
N ALA A 104 -5.06 -3.62 -3.10
CA ALA A 104 -4.63 -2.22 -3.24
C ALA A 104 -5.52 -1.25 -2.47
N TRP A 105 -4.92 -0.23 -1.87
CA TRP A 105 -5.63 0.94 -1.31
C TRP A 105 -4.92 2.24 -1.72
N PHE A 106 -5.70 3.27 -2.04
CA PHE A 106 -5.22 4.58 -2.44
C PHE A 106 -5.80 5.66 -1.51
N THR A 107 -5.01 6.70 -1.25
CA THR A 107 -5.44 7.86 -0.46
C THR A 107 -6.77 8.43 -0.95
N GLY A 108 -7.69 8.69 -0.02
CA GLY A 108 -9.04 9.14 -0.32
C GLY A 108 -10.03 8.03 -0.70
N ASP A 109 -9.59 6.80 -0.96
CA ASP A 109 -10.49 5.67 -1.17
C ASP A 109 -11.13 5.25 0.16
N ARG A 110 -12.45 5.03 0.13
CA ARG A 110 -13.20 4.50 1.27
C ARG A 110 -12.98 3.01 1.50
N ALA A 111 -12.41 2.29 0.52
CA ALA A 111 -12.22 0.85 0.61
C ALA A 111 -11.02 0.40 -0.23
N ALA A 112 -10.28 -0.58 0.27
CA ALA A 112 -9.31 -1.34 -0.49
C ALA A 112 -10.03 -2.22 -1.53
N ARG A 113 -9.32 -2.54 -2.61
CA ARG A 113 -9.84 -3.30 -3.74
C ARG A 113 -8.83 -4.32 -4.21
N VAL A 114 -9.33 -5.45 -4.70
CA VAL A 114 -8.51 -6.47 -5.35
C VAL A 114 -8.39 -6.13 -6.83
N LEU A 115 -7.17 -6.03 -7.33
CA LEU A 115 -6.83 -5.87 -8.74
C LEU A 115 -6.25 -7.20 -9.23
N THR A 116 -6.74 -7.68 -10.37
CA THR A 116 -6.26 -8.91 -11.03
C THR A 116 -5.80 -8.59 -12.45
N SER A 117 -4.95 -9.46 -13.01
CA SER A 117 -4.39 -9.34 -14.36
C SER A 117 -5.27 -9.98 -15.46
N ASP A 118 -6.57 -10.19 -15.20
CA ASP A 118 -7.49 -10.89 -16.12
C ASP A 118 -7.98 -10.01 -17.28
#